data_AF-A0A7W0J633-F1
#
_entry.id   AF-A0A7W0J633-F1
#
_cell.length_a   1.000
_cell.length_b   1.000
_cell.length_c   1.000
_cell.angle_alpha   90.00
_cell.angle_beta   90.00
_cell.angle_gamma   90.00
#
_symmetry.space_group_name_H-M   'P 1'
#
loop_
_entity.id
_entity.type
_entity.pdbx_description
1 polymer ?
#
loop_
_entity_poly.entity_id
_entity_poly.type
_entity_poly.pdbx_seq_one_letter_code
_entity_poly.pdbx_strand_id
1 'polypeptide(L)' 'MCIVYLVSCKWLTVTRNVYDDYRKLFNEDPPHVKGIRIQTNSQHTESIGEGYVGKIVFSRNLSVAK' A
#
# COMPACT_ATOMS: atom_id res chain seq x y z
N MET A 1 6.78 -5.18 -0.46
CA MET A 1 5.31 -5.13 -0.54
C MET A 1 4.94 -4.63 -1.94
N CYS A 2 4.09 -5.36 -2.66
CA CYS A 2 3.50 -4.87 -3.91
C CYS A 2 2.21 -4.11 -3.54
N ILE A 3 2.12 -2.83 -3.91
CA ILE A 3 0.95 -1.99 -3.66
C ILE A 3 0.43 -1.58 -5.03
N VAL A 4 -0.84 -1.90 -5.30
CA VAL A 4 -1.56 -1.42 -6.46
C VAL A 4 -2.54 -0.37 -5.98
N TYR A 5 -2.44 0.85 -6.53
CA TYR A 5 -3.38 1.92 -6.23
C TYR A 5 -3.71 2.71 -7.50
N LEU A 6 -4.88 3.36 -7.49
CA LEU A 6 -5.41 4.14 -8.59
C LEU A 6 -4.93 5.60 -8.44
N VAL A 7 -4.26 6.14 -9.46
CA VAL A 7 -3.94 7.58 -9.54
C VAL A 7 -4.46 8.11 -10.86
N SER A 8 -5.29 9.16 -10.82
CA SER A 8 -5.81 9.85 -12.01
C SER A 8 -6.36 8.88 -13.08
N CYS A 9 -7.22 7.96 -12.65
CA CYS A 9 -7.84 6.91 -13.47
C CYS A 9 -6.86 5.92 -14.14
N LYS A 10 -5.62 5.78 -13.63
CA LYS A 10 -4.66 4.78 -14.09
C LYS A 10 -4.26 3.84 -12.96
N TRP A 11 -4.29 2.55 -13.25
CA TRP A 11 -3.73 1.52 -12.36
C TRP A 11 -2.21 1.57 -12.41
N LEU A 12 -1.59 1.77 -11.25
CA LEU A 12 -0.14 1.73 -11.12
C LEU A 12 0.25 0.51 -10.31
N THR A 13 1.14 -0.31 -10.87
CA THR A 13 1.78 -1.40 -10.13
C THR A 13 3.05 -0.88 -9.51
N VAL A 14 3.11 -0.85 -8.18
CA VAL A 14 4.28 -0.35 -7.46
C VAL A 14 4.84 -1.44 -6.57
N THR A 15 6.13 -1.73 -6.72
CA THR A 15 6.86 -2.58 -5.79
C THR A 15 7.76 -1.71 -4.92
N ARG A 16 7.59 -1.77 -3.59
CA ARG A 16 8.44 -1.04 -2.64
C ARG A 16 8.90 -1.89 -1.47
N ASN A 17 10.06 -1.51 -0.93
CA ASN A 17 10.50 -1.96 0.38
C ASN A 17 10.03 -0.98 1.46
N VAL A 18 8.88 -1.28 2.07
CA VAL A 18 8.27 -0.42 3.09
C VAL A 18 9.14 -0.31 4.35
N TYR A 19 10.00 -1.30 4.61
CA TYR A 19 10.94 -1.26 5.73
C TYR A 19 11.99 -0.16 5.54
N ASP A 20 12.60 -0.08 4.36
CA ASP A 20 13.58 0.96 4.04
C ASP A 20 12.95 2.35 3.94
N ASP A 21 11.74 2.43 3.38
CA ASP A 21 10.98 3.68 3.34
C ASP A 21 10.72 4.21 4.77
N TYR A 22 10.36 3.33 5.71
CA TYR A 22 10.16 3.69 7.11
C TYR A 22 11.45 4.23 7.74
N ARG A 23 12.56 3.49 7.61
CA ARG A 23 13.86 3.92 8.17
C ARG A 23 14.31 5.26 7.60
N LYS A 24 14.08 5.50 6.31
CA LYS A 24 14.43 6.78 5.66
C LYS A 24 13.59 7.95 6.18
N LEU A 25 12.33 7.71 6.52
CA LEU A 25 11.41 8.76 6.95
C LEU A 25 11.51 9.06 8.45
N PHE A 26 11.71 8.04 9.27
CA PHE A 26 11.66 8.13 10.73
C PHE A 26 13.02 7.94 11.41
N ASN A 27 14.08 7.59 10.68
CA ASN A 27 15.43 7.39 11.19
C ASN A 27 15.55 6.31 12.29
N GLU A 28 14.61 5.37 12.35
CA GLU A 28 14.59 4.26 13.30
C GLU A 28 14.04 2.98 12.65
N ASP A 29 14.25 1.84 13.29
CA ASP A 29 13.71 0.55 12.82
C ASP A 29 12.20 0.45 13.12
N PRO A 30 11.38 0.02 12.14
CA PRO A 30 9.95 -0.14 12.38
C PRO A 30 9.66 -1.24 13.39
N PRO A 31 8.63 -1.08 14.23
CA PRO A 31 8.20 -2.13 15.15
C PRO A 31 7.65 -3.34 14.40
N HIS A 32 7.43 -4.44 15.12
CA HIS A 32 6.82 -5.62 14.55
C HIS A 32 5.44 -5.29 13.94
N VAL A 33 5.22 -5.73 12.69
CA VAL A 33 3.98 -5.46 11.97
C VAL A 33 2.81 -6.12 12.68
N LYS A 34 1.83 -5.32 13.11
CA LYS A 34 0.61 -5.81 13.79
C LYS A 34 -0.52 -6.14 12.83
N GLY A 35 -0.54 -5.52 11.65
CA GLY A 35 -1.59 -5.68 10.67
C GLY A 35 -1.38 -4.75 9.47
N ILE A 36 -2.19 -4.94 8.44
CA ILE A 36 -2.17 -4.14 7.22
C ILE A 36 -3.53 -3.46 7.08
N ARG A 37 -3.51 -2.16 6.79
CA ARG A 37 -4.69 -1.35 6.55
C ARG A 37 -4.65 -0.85 5.11
N ILE A 38 -5.76 -1.02 4.40
CA ILE A 38 -6.03 -0.35 3.12
C ILE A 38 -7.09 0.69 3.42
N GLN A 39 -6.81 1.95 3.10
CA GLN A 39 -7.70 3.06 3.43
C GLN A 39 -7.73 4.08 2.30
N THR A 40 -8.93 4.52 1.97
CA THR A 40 -9.18 5.71 1.17
C THR A 40 -9.58 6.83 2.12
N ASN A 41 -9.12 8.06 1.87
CA ASN A 41 -9.45 9.22 2.67
C ASN A 41 -10.12 10.29 1.81
N SER A 42 -11.35 10.66 2.14
CA SER A 42 -12.11 11.78 1.57
C SER A 42 -12.66 12.74 2.64
N GLN A 43 -12.15 12.64 3.88
CA GLN A 43 -12.75 13.24 5.07
C GLN A 43 -12.72 14.79 5.10
N HIS A 44 -12.09 15.44 4.12
CA HIS A 44 -11.92 16.90 4.06
C HIS A 44 -12.32 17.53 2.72
N THR A 45 -12.85 16.75 1.77
CA THR A 45 -13.06 17.21 0.38
C THR A 45 -14.54 17.23 -0.03
N GLU A 46 -15.46 16.78 0.84
CA GLU A 46 -16.90 16.62 0.54
C GLU A 46 -17.20 15.79 -0.72
N SER A 47 -16.18 15.13 -1.27
CA SER A 47 -16.23 14.39 -2.52
C SER A 47 -16.55 12.93 -2.26
N ILE A 48 -17.32 12.32 -3.15
CA ILE A 48 -17.56 10.87 -3.16
C ILE A 48 -16.47 10.19 -3.98
N GLY A 49 -15.92 9.11 -3.45
CA GLY A 49 -14.98 8.24 -4.15
C GLY A 49 -15.31 6.78 -3.91
N GLU A 50 -15.36 5.99 -4.97
CA GLU A 50 -15.49 4.54 -4.90
C GLU A 50 -14.12 3.89 -5.14
N GLY A 51 -13.85 2.82 -4.41
CA GLY A 51 -12.60 2.06 -4.52
C GLY A 51 -12.87 0.57 -4.45
N TYR A 52 -12.20 -0.18 -5.31
CA TYR A 52 -12.28 -1.64 -5.35
C TYR A 52 -10.91 -2.21 -4.96
N VAL A 53 -10.91 -3.19 -4.05
CA VAL A 53 -9.71 -3.91 -3.65
C VAL A 53 -9.75 -5.29 -4.29
N GLY A 54 -8.74 -5.59 -5.11
CA GLY A 54 -8.57 -6.91 -5.73
C GLY A 54 -8.02 -7.95 -4.76
N LYS A 55 -7.59 -9.09 -5.30
CA LYS A 55 -7.00 -10.18 -4.53
C LYS A 55 -5.75 -9.71 -3.76
N ILE A 56 -5.70 -10.00 -2.46
CA ILE A 56 -4.54 -9.75 -1.60
C ILE A 56 -3.80 -11.06 -1.37
N VAL A 57 -2.47 -11.06 -1.56
CA VAL A 57 -1.63 -12.24 -1.36
C VAL A 57 -0.46 -11.89 -0.44
N PHE A 58 -0.28 -12.68 0.62
CA PHE A 58 0.91 -12.66 1.45
C PHE A 58 1.82 -13.81 1.04
N SER A 59 3.04 -13.46 0.63
CA SER A 59 4.02 -14.44 0.21
C SER A 59 5.41 -13.99 0.62
N ARG A 60 6.23 -14.94 1.08
CA ARG A 60 7.69 -14.73 1.20
C ARG A 60 8.37 -14.73 -0.17
N ASN A 61 7.70 -15.23 -1.20
CA ASN A 61 8.21 -15.33 -2.56
C ASN A 61 7.50 -14.33 -3.48
N LEU A 62 8.26 -13.36 -4.00
CA LEU A 62 7.77 -12.31 -4.90
C LEU A 62 7.29 -12.85 -6.26
N SER A 63 7.67 -14.08 -6.65
CA SER A 63 7.22 -14.70 -7.90
C SER A 63 5.71 -14.97 -7.95
N VAL A 64 5.03 -14.97 -6.80
CA VAL A 64 3.58 -15.25 -6.66
C VAL A 64 2.72 -14.00 -6.93
N ALA A 65 3.32 -12.81 -6.99
CA ALA A 65 2.61 -11.53 -7.14
C ALA A 65 2.43 -11.09 -8.61
N LYS A 66 2.62 -11.99 -9.59
CA LYS A 66 2.40 -11.73 -11.02
C LYS A 66 0.96 -11.98 -11.44
#